data_AF-A0A2N2D915-F1
#
_entry.id   AF-A0A2N2D915-F1
#
_cell.length_a   1.000
_cell.length_b   1.000
_cell.length_c   1.000
_cell.angle_alpha   90.00
_cell.angle_beta   90.00
_cell.angle_gamma   90.00
#
_symmetry.space_group_name_H-M   'P 1'
#
loop_
_entity.id
_entity.type
_entity.pdbx_description
1 polymer ?
#
loop_
_entity_poly.entity_id
_entity_poly.type
_entity_poly.pdbx_seq_one_letter_code
_entity_poly.pdbx_strand_id
1 'polypeptide(L)'
;MNKEKKNHLWIPAEEVTDINKKPTSRNKDRDISFESHGAKLSQGLQEVLSVFEKLRAGDSLSEEDVMIFKVILPEGDDIANRKKFLEDEGLKINVVKDSTHAIVSARKDVFDSLQGRIGRYRQKGTVKNFQHIDGFEPYHGIEKQTASLRRYLEQIQEDISVDVQMMLMPHLAPDVQLKVEKKLALKIVEKNGSLQREPYHLTDGTTIIRAMVPMASVNDIADDQAIYRIEQTVFFHNIMPSVSSSLSSSLQLDPSINVDELPAVVILDDGVEFPKGLESLVPVHWKASDCATPPRFGGHGTPVASRAAIANLGWNLMEPYIKPRAKIIDANIIDGVRTSSDKVIERIKEAVEVFAPVAKIFNFSYNAEIPIEGDEMSFLGCELDLLTRKYGVRFVLSAGNHQLFRVENCLKDVLNDDDCRISEPADA
;
A
#
# COMPACT_ATOMS: atom_id res chain seq x y z
N MET A 1 5.66 -44.21 14.34
CA MET A 1 6.22 -43.03 13.65
C MET A 1 5.83 -43.11 12.18
N ASN A 2 4.76 -42.43 11.78
CA ASN A 2 4.22 -42.51 10.43
C ASN A 2 4.81 -41.38 9.55
N LYS A 3 5.08 -41.74 8.29
CA LYS A 3 6.06 -41.14 7.36
C LYS A 3 5.45 -40.18 6.34
N GLU A 4 4.35 -39.51 6.65
CA GLU A 4 3.66 -38.63 5.69
C GLU A 4 3.32 -37.24 6.26
N LYS A 5 4.33 -36.52 6.73
CA LYS A 5 4.23 -35.05 6.79
C LYS A 5 4.71 -34.50 5.44
N LYS A 6 3.77 -34.23 4.54
CA LYS A 6 4.05 -33.35 3.40
C LYS A 6 4.13 -31.92 3.96
N ASN A 7 5.34 -31.48 4.28
CA ASN A 7 5.63 -30.08 4.56
C ASN A 7 5.54 -29.34 3.24
N HIS A 8 4.46 -28.60 3.03
CA HIS A 8 4.35 -27.73 1.87
C HIS A 8 5.28 -26.52 2.08
N LEU A 9 6.20 -26.34 1.12
CA LEU A 9 6.93 -25.09 0.81
C LEU A 9 8.04 -24.63 1.77
N TRP A 10 8.81 -25.55 2.38
CA TRP A 10 10.13 -25.21 2.89
C TRP A 10 11.17 -26.09 2.20
N ILE A 11 12.06 -25.48 1.41
CA ILE A 11 13.22 -26.18 0.86
C ILE A 11 14.13 -26.48 2.06
N PRO A 12 14.38 -27.76 2.41
CA PRO A 12 15.26 -28.12 3.52
C PRO A 12 16.63 -27.47 3.32
N ALA A 13 17.26 -27.02 4.40
CA ALA A 13 18.59 -26.39 4.32
C ALA A 13 19.63 -27.32 3.68
N GLU A 14 19.42 -28.65 3.77
CA GLU A 14 20.25 -29.66 3.10
C GLU A 14 20.11 -29.66 1.57
N GLU A 15 19.00 -29.15 1.03
CA GLU A 15 18.71 -29.03 -0.41
C GLU A 15 19.08 -27.63 -0.96
N VAL A 16 19.40 -26.68 -0.09
CA VAL A 16 19.89 -25.34 -0.47
C VAL A 16 21.40 -25.36 -0.56
N THR A 17 21.94 -25.27 -1.78
CA THR A 17 23.37 -25.03 -1.96
C THR A 17 23.61 -23.53 -2.01
N ASP A 18 24.20 -22.97 -0.94
CA ASP A 18 24.60 -21.56 -0.93
C ASP A 18 25.77 -21.33 -1.90
N ILE A 19 25.44 -20.94 -3.12
CA ILE A 19 26.43 -20.50 -4.10
C ILE A 19 26.87 -19.10 -3.68
N ASN A 20 28.04 -19.01 -3.07
CA ASN A 20 28.70 -17.76 -2.72
C ASN A 20 29.08 -16.99 -4.00
N LYS A 21 28.10 -16.30 -4.61
CA LYS A 21 28.34 -15.39 -5.73
C LYS A 21 28.93 -14.12 -5.15
N LYS A 22 30.20 -13.83 -5.46
CA LYS A 22 30.68 -12.45 -5.46
C LYS A 22 30.13 -11.82 -6.74
N PRO A 23 29.13 -10.92 -6.70
CA PRO A 23 28.62 -10.32 -7.91
C PRO A 23 29.73 -9.46 -8.52
N THR A 24 30.35 -9.96 -9.58
CA THR A 24 31.27 -9.19 -10.43
C THR A 24 30.46 -8.58 -11.55
N SER A 25 29.49 -7.72 -11.21
CA SER A 25 28.86 -6.88 -12.23
C SER A 25 29.90 -5.87 -12.69
N ARG A 26 30.41 -6.04 -13.91
CA ARG A 26 31.16 -4.99 -14.60
C ARG A 26 30.15 -4.25 -15.44
N ASN A 27 30.02 -2.93 -15.23
CA ASN A 27 29.24 -2.08 -16.12
C ASN A 27 29.77 -2.28 -17.54
N LYS A 28 28.90 -2.77 -18.43
CA LYS A 28 29.21 -2.79 -19.85
C LYS A 28 29.08 -1.36 -20.35
N ASP A 29 30.14 -0.83 -20.94
CA ASP A 29 30.07 0.43 -21.65
C ASP A 29 28.99 0.30 -22.74
N ARG A 30 28.09 1.29 -22.77
CA ARG A 30 27.07 1.37 -23.80
C ARG A 30 27.68 2.17 -24.93
N ASP A 31 27.58 1.67 -26.16
CA ASP A 31 28.11 2.35 -27.35
C ASP A 31 27.21 3.53 -27.72
N ILE A 32 27.27 4.59 -26.90
CA ILE A 32 26.41 5.77 -26.96
C ILE A 32 27.29 7.02 -27.10
N SER A 33 26.92 7.90 -28.02
CA SER A 33 27.57 9.22 -28.15
C SER A 33 27.29 10.07 -26.91
N PHE A 34 28.33 10.32 -26.11
CA PHE A 34 28.23 11.12 -24.89
C PHE A 34 27.76 12.56 -25.15
N GLU A 35 28.03 13.12 -26.34
CA GLU A 35 27.62 14.48 -26.71
C GLU A 35 26.11 14.55 -26.93
N SER A 36 25.57 13.68 -27.78
CA SER A 36 24.13 13.62 -28.06
C SER A 36 23.34 13.20 -26.82
N HIS A 37 23.84 12.19 -26.11
CA HIS A 37 23.20 11.70 -24.89
C HIS A 37 23.25 12.73 -23.75
N GLY A 38 24.41 13.35 -23.52
CA GLY A 38 24.55 14.42 -22.53
C GLY A 38 23.68 15.64 -22.85
N ALA A 39 23.41 15.91 -24.14
CA ALA A 39 22.46 16.95 -24.53
C ALA A 39 21.01 16.59 -24.14
N LYS A 40 20.56 15.35 -24.39
CA LYS A 40 19.24 14.84 -23.93
C LYS A 40 19.09 14.97 -22.42
N LEU A 41 20.08 14.49 -21.65
CA LEU A 41 20.04 14.58 -20.19
C LEU A 41 20.03 16.03 -19.69
N SER A 42 20.81 16.92 -20.33
CA SER A 42 20.83 18.35 -19.98
C SER A 42 19.47 18.99 -20.22
N GLN A 43 18.81 18.66 -21.34
CA GLN A 43 17.49 19.16 -21.67
C GLN A 43 16.45 18.71 -20.63
N GLY A 44 16.45 17.44 -20.25
CA GLY A 44 15.55 16.93 -19.20
C GLY A 44 15.70 17.68 -17.87
N LEU A 45 16.94 17.94 -17.42
CA LEU A 45 17.17 18.75 -16.22
C LEU A 45 16.75 20.22 -16.38
N GLN A 46 16.83 20.79 -17.58
CA GLN A 46 16.33 22.14 -17.83
C GLN A 46 14.79 22.19 -17.77
N GLU A 47 14.13 21.17 -18.30
CA GLU A 47 12.67 21.03 -18.22
C GLU A 47 12.20 20.91 -16.76
N VAL A 48 12.86 20.07 -15.96
CA VAL A 48 12.64 19.96 -14.51
C VAL A 48 12.77 21.30 -13.81
N LEU A 49 13.87 22.03 -14.06
CA LEU A 49 14.08 23.35 -13.46
C LEU A 49 13.00 24.35 -13.89
N SER A 50 12.57 24.31 -15.15
CA SER A 50 11.53 25.21 -15.67
C SER A 50 10.18 24.98 -14.98
N VAL A 51 9.83 23.73 -14.68
CA VAL A 51 8.60 23.36 -13.97
C VAL A 51 8.69 23.79 -12.51
N PHE A 52 9.83 23.54 -11.86
CA PHE A 52 10.08 23.99 -10.49
C PHE A 52 9.91 25.51 -10.33
N GLU A 53 10.55 26.32 -11.19
CA GLU A 53 10.45 27.78 -11.10
C GLU A 53 9.04 28.30 -11.43
N LYS A 54 8.27 27.60 -12.27
CA LYS A 54 6.86 27.94 -12.55
C LYS A 54 5.95 27.71 -11.33
N LEU A 55 6.16 26.62 -10.60
CA LEU A 55 5.33 26.23 -9.46
C LEU A 55 5.71 26.93 -8.15
N ARG A 56 6.93 27.48 -8.08
CA ARG A 56 7.54 28.04 -6.87
C ARG A 56 6.64 28.94 -6.00
N ALA A 57 5.77 29.75 -6.59
CA ALA A 57 4.92 30.69 -5.84
C ALA A 57 3.77 30.02 -5.06
N GLY A 58 3.36 28.81 -5.42
CA GLY A 58 2.25 28.09 -4.81
C GLY A 58 2.57 26.64 -4.45
N ASP A 59 3.86 26.30 -4.43
CA ASP A 59 4.36 24.95 -4.14
C ASP A 59 4.75 24.83 -2.66
N SER A 60 4.33 23.74 -2.03
CA SER A 60 4.57 23.51 -0.59
C SER A 60 6.04 23.25 -0.22
N LEU A 61 6.87 22.80 -1.17
CA LEU A 61 8.32 22.56 -1.00
C LEU A 61 9.19 23.78 -1.36
N SER A 62 8.61 24.86 -1.87
CA SER A 62 9.32 26.03 -2.39
C SER A 62 10.35 26.67 -1.44
N GLU A 63 10.13 26.61 -0.13
CA GLU A 63 11.04 27.16 0.91
C GLU A 63 12.06 26.14 1.44
N GLU A 64 11.94 24.87 1.04
CA GLU A 64 12.77 23.78 1.57
C GLU A 64 13.97 23.47 0.65
N ASP A 65 14.09 24.18 -0.47
CA ASP A 65 15.12 23.99 -1.51
C ASP A 65 15.24 22.52 -1.97
N VAL A 66 14.14 21.76 -1.94
CA VAL A 66 14.07 20.38 -2.42
C VAL A 66 13.42 20.36 -3.80
N MET A 67 14.06 19.69 -4.74
CA MET A 67 13.54 19.44 -6.08
C MET A 67 13.14 17.98 -6.24
N ILE A 68 11.92 17.74 -6.71
CA ILE A 68 11.38 16.41 -7.03
C ILE A 68 11.35 16.21 -8.54
N PHE A 69 11.85 15.07 -9.01
CA PHE A 69 11.82 14.71 -10.43
C PHE A 69 11.97 13.21 -10.65
N LYS A 70 11.76 12.76 -11.89
CA LYS A 70 11.86 11.37 -12.30
C LYS A 70 13.24 11.09 -12.90
N VAL A 71 13.80 9.94 -12.57
CA VAL A 71 14.97 9.36 -13.23
C VAL A 71 14.52 8.15 -14.02
N ILE A 72 14.94 8.08 -15.28
CA ILE A 72 14.62 7.00 -16.21
C ILE A 72 15.90 6.27 -16.55
N LEU A 73 15.89 4.96 -16.34
CA LEU A 73 16.93 4.05 -16.79
C LEU A 73 16.54 3.44 -18.14
N PRO A 74 17.53 3.04 -18.94
CA PRO A 74 17.25 2.35 -20.18
C PRO A 74 16.76 0.92 -19.95
N GLU A 75 16.10 0.35 -20.95
CA GLU A 75 15.69 -1.06 -20.93
C GLU A 75 16.88 -2.00 -20.65
N GLY A 76 16.68 -2.93 -19.72
CA GLY A 76 17.69 -3.90 -19.27
C GLY A 76 18.62 -3.41 -18.16
N ASP A 77 18.56 -2.13 -17.76
CA ASP A 77 19.10 -1.67 -16.47
C ASP A 77 18.01 -1.76 -15.38
N ASP A 78 18.43 -1.64 -14.11
CA ASP A 78 17.55 -1.79 -12.94
C ASP A 78 17.92 -0.75 -11.86
N ILE A 79 16.92 -0.03 -11.34
CA ILE A 79 17.07 0.95 -10.25
C ILE A 79 17.78 0.34 -9.04
N ALA A 80 17.47 -0.90 -8.64
CA ALA A 80 18.12 -1.58 -7.53
C ALA A 80 19.63 -1.72 -7.75
N ASN A 81 20.06 -2.02 -8.98
CA ASN A 81 21.47 -2.13 -9.35
C ASN A 81 22.17 -0.77 -9.48
N ARG A 82 21.41 0.29 -9.80
CA ARG A 82 21.91 1.65 -9.99
C ARG A 82 21.76 2.55 -8.77
N LYS A 83 21.11 2.07 -7.71
CA LYS A 83 20.85 2.82 -6.47
C LYS A 83 22.07 3.57 -5.96
N LYS A 84 23.19 2.85 -5.78
CA LYS A 84 24.44 3.46 -5.29
C LYS A 84 24.93 4.60 -6.17
N PHE A 85 24.84 4.45 -7.49
CA PHE A 85 25.26 5.52 -8.41
C PHE A 85 24.37 6.76 -8.26
N LEU A 86 23.05 6.59 -8.19
CA LEU A 86 22.13 7.71 -7.99
C LEU A 86 22.39 8.41 -6.65
N GLU A 87 22.63 7.64 -5.58
CA GLU A 87 22.97 8.16 -4.25
C GLU A 87 24.33 8.89 -4.23
N ASP A 88 25.35 8.36 -4.92
CA ASP A 88 26.68 8.99 -5.08
C ASP A 88 26.57 10.31 -5.86
N GLU A 89 25.57 10.45 -6.74
CA GLU A 89 25.23 11.71 -7.43
C GLU A 89 24.42 12.68 -6.56
N GLY A 90 24.14 12.31 -5.31
CA GLY A 90 23.40 13.11 -4.33
C GLY A 90 21.88 13.02 -4.47
N LEU A 91 21.38 12.05 -5.23
CA LEU A 91 19.95 11.83 -5.41
C LEU A 91 19.44 10.88 -4.34
N LYS A 92 18.39 11.29 -3.64
CA LYS A 92 17.66 10.41 -2.74
C LYS A 92 16.52 9.76 -3.52
N ILE A 93 16.49 8.43 -3.55
CA ILE A 93 15.37 7.69 -4.13
C ILE A 93 14.21 7.72 -3.15
N ASN A 94 13.11 8.37 -3.54
CA ASN A 94 11.90 8.43 -2.73
C ASN A 94 11.02 7.22 -3.03
N VAL A 95 10.76 6.96 -4.31
CA VAL A 95 9.90 5.85 -4.77
C VAL A 95 10.47 5.20 -6.02
N VAL A 96 10.37 3.88 -6.10
CA VAL A 96 10.65 3.09 -7.31
C VAL A 96 9.31 2.70 -7.93
N LYS A 97 8.99 3.25 -9.11
CA LYS A 97 7.73 2.97 -9.81
C LYS A 97 7.77 1.61 -10.49
N ASP A 98 8.89 1.31 -11.13
CA ASP A 98 9.18 0.03 -11.75
C ASP A 98 10.71 -0.18 -11.84
N SER A 99 11.15 -1.23 -12.56
CA SER A 99 12.58 -1.55 -12.70
C SER A 99 13.42 -0.41 -13.29
N THR A 100 12.85 0.48 -14.10
CA THR A 100 13.57 1.53 -14.83
C THR A 100 13.20 2.94 -14.40
N HIS A 101 12.11 3.14 -13.68
CA HIS A 101 11.61 4.46 -13.28
C HIS A 101 11.65 4.66 -11.77
N ALA A 102 12.23 5.78 -11.33
CA ALA A 102 12.20 6.21 -9.94
C ALA A 102 11.89 7.70 -9.81
N ILE A 103 11.18 8.04 -8.74
CA ILE A 103 11.01 9.43 -8.29
C ILE A 103 12.08 9.72 -7.25
N VAL A 104 12.83 10.79 -7.46
CA VAL A 104 13.96 11.18 -6.63
C VAL A 104 13.78 12.61 -6.12
N SER A 105 14.49 12.89 -5.03
CA SER A 105 14.63 14.22 -4.46
C SER A 105 16.11 14.60 -4.38
N ALA A 106 16.38 15.88 -4.61
CA ALA A 106 17.70 16.47 -4.40
C ALA A 106 17.54 17.88 -3.86
N ARG A 107 18.50 18.36 -3.07
CA ARG A 107 18.58 19.79 -2.77
C ARG A 107 18.92 20.58 -4.02
N LYS A 108 18.49 21.84 -4.09
CA LYS A 108 18.74 22.73 -5.23
C LYS A 108 20.23 22.85 -5.58
N ASP A 109 21.11 22.98 -4.59
CA ASP A 109 22.56 23.07 -4.82
C ASP A 109 23.17 21.76 -5.36
N VAL A 110 22.62 20.62 -4.94
CA VAL A 110 22.99 19.29 -5.46
C VAL A 110 22.49 19.13 -6.89
N PHE A 111 21.27 19.59 -7.19
CA PHE A 111 20.70 19.61 -8.53
C PHE A 111 21.52 20.48 -9.50
N ASP A 112 21.90 21.69 -9.10
CA ASP A 112 22.77 22.58 -9.87
C ASP A 112 24.15 21.91 -10.14
N SER A 113 24.68 21.22 -9.12
CA SER A 113 25.91 20.46 -9.25
C SER A 113 25.78 19.28 -10.23
N LEU A 114 24.63 18.59 -10.24
CA LEU A 114 24.30 17.53 -11.18
C LEU A 114 24.26 18.08 -12.61
N GLN A 115 23.57 19.21 -12.86
CA GLN A 115 23.57 19.88 -14.16
C GLN A 115 25.00 20.17 -14.65
N GLY A 116 25.87 20.67 -13.76
CA GLY A 116 27.28 20.89 -14.06
C GLY A 116 28.05 19.61 -14.40
N ARG A 117 27.79 18.49 -13.72
CA ARG A 117 28.40 17.18 -14.00
C ARG A 117 27.93 16.60 -15.33
N ILE A 118 26.64 16.70 -15.65
CA ILE A 118 26.10 16.29 -16.95
C ILE A 118 26.65 17.17 -18.08
N GLY A 119 26.82 18.47 -17.84
CA GLY A 119 27.50 19.37 -18.77
C GLY A 119 28.93 18.92 -19.08
N ARG A 120 29.68 18.44 -18.07
CA ARG A 120 31.02 17.86 -18.27
C ARG A 120 30.98 16.52 -19.02
N TYR A 121 30.03 15.65 -18.70
CA TYR A 121 29.79 14.40 -19.44
C TYR A 121 29.51 14.68 -20.93
N ARG A 122 28.63 15.64 -21.24
CA ARG A 122 28.33 16.08 -22.60
C ARG A 122 29.56 16.55 -23.37
N GLN A 123 30.45 17.30 -22.72
CA GLN A 123 31.62 17.90 -23.38
C GLN A 123 32.82 16.95 -23.50
N LYS A 124 33.03 16.09 -22.49
CA LYS A 124 34.29 15.34 -22.32
C LYS A 124 34.11 13.83 -22.16
N GLY A 125 32.87 13.33 -22.09
CA GLY A 125 32.59 11.92 -21.81
C GLY A 125 33.03 11.45 -20.41
N THR A 126 33.30 12.38 -19.49
CA THR A 126 33.71 12.08 -18.10
C THR A 126 32.52 11.56 -17.29
N VAL A 127 32.77 10.66 -16.32
CA VAL A 127 31.71 10.00 -15.52
C VAL A 127 30.80 9.16 -16.42
N LYS A 128 31.39 8.12 -17.03
CA LYS A 128 30.70 7.22 -17.98
C LYS A 128 29.42 6.60 -17.43
N ASN A 129 29.26 6.51 -16.11
CA ASN A 129 28.06 5.95 -15.48
C ASN A 129 26.77 6.65 -15.91
N PHE A 130 26.82 7.92 -16.34
CA PHE A 130 25.65 8.61 -16.90
C PHE A 130 25.08 7.93 -18.15
N GLN A 131 25.84 7.09 -18.86
CA GLN A 131 25.33 6.26 -19.97
C GLN A 131 24.20 5.28 -19.55
N HIS A 132 24.03 5.06 -18.24
CA HIS A 132 23.01 4.20 -17.64
C HIS A 132 21.78 4.97 -17.17
N ILE A 133 21.70 6.28 -17.43
CA ILE A 133 20.47 7.06 -17.26
C ILE A 133 19.98 7.39 -18.66
N ASP A 134 18.76 7.01 -19.00
CA ASP A 134 18.15 7.35 -20.29
C ASP A 134 17.58 8.77 -20.30
N GLY A 135 17.07 9.26 -19.15
CA GLY A 135 16.43 10.57 -19.07
C GLY A 135 16.16 11.08 -17.67
N PHE A 136 15.86 12.37 -17.61
CA PHE A 136 15.28 13.04 -16.45
C PHE A 136 14.00 13.73 -16.91
N GLU A 137 12.95 13.63 -16.11
CA GLU A 137 11.65 14.25 -16.43
C GLU A 137 11.06 14.93 -15.19
N PRO A 138 10.27 16.00 -15.36
CA PRO A 138 9.44 16.51 -14.27
C PRO A 138 8.40 15.45 -13.85
N TYR A 139 7.92 15.53 -12.60
CA TYR A 139 6.84 14.66 -12.12
C TYR A 139 5.53 15.45 -12.02
N HIS A 140 4.67 15.31 -13.03
CA HIS A 140 3.51 16.17 -13.21
C HIS A 140 2.27 15.72 -12.44
N GLY A 141 1.35 16.66 -12.17
CA GLY A 141 0.09 16.39 -11.46
C GLY A 141 -0.74 15.25 -12.05
N ILE A 142 -0.81 15.15 -13.38
CA ILE A 142 -1.57 14.10 -14.06
C ILE A 142 -1.03 12.68 -13.80
N GLU A 143 0.29 12.56 -13.58
CA GLU A 143 0.99 11.30 -13.29
C GLU A 143 0.87 10.88 -11.82
N LYS A 144 0.36 11.77 -10.97
CA LYS A 144 0.10 11.50 -9.55
C LYS A 144 -1.34 11.04 -9.32
N GLN A 145 -2.23 11.21 -10.28
CA GLN A 145 -3.62 10.79 -10.19
C GLN A 145 -3.76 9.32 -10.59
N THR A 146 -4.55 8.55 -9.85
CA THR A 146 -4.95 7.21 -10.28
C THR A 146 -5.83 7.27 -11.53
N ALA A 147 -5.87 6.19 -12.32
CA ALA A 147 -6.69 6.15 -13.53
C ALA A 147 -8.19 6.20 -13.21
N SER A 148 -8.65 5.63 -12.09
CA SER A 148 -10.04 5.75 -11.60
C SER A 148 -10.39 7.20 -11.30
N LEU A 149 -9.52 7.95 -10.63
CA LEU A 149 -9.73 9.36 -10.35
C LEU A 149 -9.80 10.15 -11.67
N ARG A 150 -8.86 9.94 -12.59
CA ARG A 150 -8.89 10.59 -13.92
C ARG A 150 -10.20 10.30 -14.67
N ARG A 151 -10.61 9.04 -14.76
CA ARG A 151 -11.87 8.64 -15.39
C ARG A 151 -13.08 9.30 -14.73
N TYR A 152 -13.11 9.37 -13.41
CA TYR A 152 -14.17 10.03 -12.67
C TYR A 152 -14.23 11.54 -12.96
N LEU A 153 -13.07 12.20 -13.00
CA LEU A 153 -12.97 13.63 -13.33
C LEU A 153 -13.42 13.95 -14.77
N GLU A 154 -13.21 13.04 -15.71
CA GLU A 154 -13.63 13.19 -17.11
C GLU A 154 -15.14 12.93 -17.32
N GLN A 155 -15.72 12.01 -16.55
CA GLN A 155 -17.11 11.55 -16.74
C GLN A 155 -18.15 12.48 -16.09
N ILE A 156 -17.79 13.18 -15.01
CA ILE A 156 -18.71 14.03 -14.26
C ILE A 156 -18.44 15.50 -14.63
N GLN A 157 -19.40 16.13 -15.30
CA GLN A 157 -19.30 17.51 -15.79
C GLN A 157 -19.89 18.56 -14.83
N GLU A 158 -20.39 18.14 -13.67
CA GLU A 158 -20.94 19.04 -12.66
C GLU A 158 -19.86 19.52 -11.69
N ASP A 159 -20.04 20.72 -11.14
CA ASP A 159 -19.11 21.35 -10.18
C ASP A 159 -19.27 20.70 -8.79
N ILE A 160 -18.84 19.44 -8.71
CA ILE A 160 -18.95 18.58 -7.52
C ILE A 160 -17.58 18.51 -6.84
N SER A 161 -17.58 18.30 -5.52
CA SER A 161 -16.37 17.97 -4.77
C SER A 161 -16.17 16.46 -4.69
N VAL A 162 -14.92 16.02 -4.74
CA VAL A 162 -14.52 14.60 -4.65
C VAL A 162 -13.79 14.34 -3.33
N ASP A 163 -14.09 13.21 -2.68
CA ASP A 163 -13.37 12.72 -1.50
C ASP A 163 -12.09 12.03 -1.96
N VAL A 164 -10.94 12.62 -1.67
CA VAL A 164 -9.63 12.12 -2.09
C VAL A 164 -8.71 11.92 -0.91
N GLN A 165 -7.76 11.00 -1.09
CA GLN A 165 -6.58 10.89 -0.25
C GLN A 165 -5.33 11.23 -1.06
N MET A 166 -4.43 11.96 -0.42
CA MET A 166 -3.20 12.46 -1.00
C MET A 166 -2.02 11.92 -0.19
N MET A 167 -1.21 11.07 -0.82
CA MET A 167 0.04 10.61 -0.25
C MET A 167 1.13 11.64 -0.54
N LEU A 168 1.77 12.13 0.51
CA LEU A 168 2.95 12.98 0.39
C LEU A 168 4.16 12.14 -0.03
N MET A 169 5.17 12.81 -0.59
CA MET A 169 6.39 12.18 -1.05
C MET A 169 7.04 11.37 0.08
N PRO A 170 7.19 10.04 -0.09
CA PRO A 170 7.82 9.20 0.90
C PRO A 170 9.26 9.62 1.15
N HIS A 171 9.76 9.33 2.36
CA HIS A 171 11.14 9.62 2.75
C HIS A 171 11.55 11.10 2.60
N LEU A 172 10.65 12.07 2.75
CA LEU A 172 11.07 13.44 3.06
C LEU A 172 11.69 13.51 4.46
N ALA A 173 12.46 14.57 4.75
CA ALA A 173 12.94 14.78 6.11
C ALA A 173 11.75 15.11 7.03
N PRO A 174 11.70 14.60 8.29
CA PRO A 174 10.53 14.77 9.14
C PRO A 174 10.10 16.23 9.37
N ASP A 175 11.06 17.14 9.48
CA ASP A 175 10.80 18.57 9.63
C ASP A 175 10.23 19.21 8.35
N VAL A 176 10.76 18.81 7.18
CA VAL A 176 10.23 19.21 5.86
C VAL A 176 8.79 18.73 5.71
N GLN A 177 8.54 17.48 6.05
CA GLN A 177 7.23 16.84 5.93
C GLN A 177 6.15 17.55 6.77
N LEU A 178 6.45 17.89 8.02
CA LEU A 178 5.53 18.64 8.89
C LEU A 178 5.20 20.05 8.37
N LYS A 179 6.16 20.72 7.71
CA LYS A 179 5.90 22.04 7.12
C LYS A 179 5.06 21.92 5.86
N VAL A 180 5.39 20.96 4.99
CA VAL A 180 4.64 20.64 3.77
C VAL A 180 3.20 20.30 4.11
N GLU A 181 2.97 19.45 5.10
CA GLU A 181 1.64 19.05 5.55
C GLU A 181 0.77 20.26 5.87
N LYS A 182 1.30 21.20 6.67
CA LYS A 182 0.60 22.45 7.02
C LYS A 182 0.32 23.32 5.81
N LYS A 183 1.28 23.47 4.90
CA LYS A 183 1.12 24.29 3.68
C LYS A 183 0.09 23.68 2.74
N LEU A 184 0.11 22.37 2.54
CA LEU A 184 -0.86 21.66 1.71
C LEU A 184 -2.26 21.71 2.31
N ALA A 185 -2.40 21.52 3.63
CA ALA A 185 -3.67 21.70 4.32
C ALA A 185 -4.27 23.10 4.08
N LEU A 186 -3.45 24.15 4.18
CA LEU A 186 -3.87 25.53 3.86
C LEU A 186 -4.24 25.69 2.38
N LYS A 187 -3.41 25.18 1.46
CA LYS A 187 -3.65 25.22 0.01
C LYS A 187 -4.98 24.55 -0.36
N ILE A 188 -5.31 23.41 0.25
CA ILE A 188 -6.60 22.72 0.04
C ILE A 188 -7.76 23.65 0.43
N VAL A 189 -7.69 24.32 1.58
CA VAL A 189 -8.73 25.24 2.05
C VAL A 189 -8.83 26.48 1.14
N GLU A 190 -7.70 27.06 0.73
CA GLU A 190 -7.66 28.19 -0.22
C GLU A 190 -8.28 27.84 -1.58
N LYS A 191 -8.28 26.56 -1.96
CA LYS A 191 -8.91 26.02 -3.16
C LYS A 191 -10.36 25.57 -2.93
N ASN A 192 -11.01 26.08 -1.89
CA ASN A 192 -12.38 25.74 -1.48
C ASN A 192 -12.58 24.26 -1.14
N GLY A 193 -11.52 23.53 -0.82
CA GLY A 193 -11.58 22.20 -0.25
C GLY A 193 -11.77 22.20 1.27
N SER A 194 -11.97 21.03 1.83
CA SER A 194 -12.03 20.83 3.28
C SER A 194 -11.39 19.53 3.69
N LEU A 195 -10.56 19.57 4.73
CA LEU A 195 -10.02 18.36 5.35
C LEU A 195 -11.16 17.56 5.97
N GLN A 196 -11.17 16.24 5.73
CA GLN A 196 -12.13 15.34 6.37
C GLN A 196 -11.68 14.96 7.79
N ARG A 197 -10.39 15.13 8.07
CA ARG A 197 -9.73 14.83 9.34
C ARG A 197 -8.33 15.44 9.37
N GLU A 198 -7.69 15.40 10.54
CA GLU A 198 -6.25 15.66 10.63
C GLU A 198 -5.45 14.65 9.79
N PRO A 199 -4.35 15.09 9.14
CA PRO A 199 -3.42 14.22 8.45
C PRO A 199 -2.96 13.04 9.31
N TYR A 200 -2.78 11.88 8.68
CA TYR A 200 -2.33 10.67 9.35
C TYR A 200 -1.08 10.12 8.70
N HIS A 201 -0.42 9.18 9.38
CA HIS A 201 0.93 8.75 9.02
C HIS A 201 1.04 7.22 8.93
N LEU A 202 1.58 6.76 7.82
CA LEU A 202 2.00 5.38 7.63
C LEU A 202 3.14 5.03 8.61
N THR A 203 3.43 3.74 8.75
CA THR A 203 4.43 3.24 9.70
C THR A 203 5.86 3.74 9.43
N ASP A 204 6.19 4.09 8.20
CA ASP A 204 7.47 4.70 7.81
C ASP A 204 7.52 6.22 8.01
N GLY A 205 6.41 6.82 8.45
CA GLY A 205 6.25 8.25 8.64
C GLY A 205 5.67 8.98 7.44
N THR A 206 5.39 8.32 6.31
CA THR A 206 4.77 8.95 5.13
C THR A 206 3.38 9.51 5.49
N THR A 207 3.12 10.77 5.15
CA THR A 207 1.89 11.48 5.51
C THR A 207 0.83 11.26 4.43
N ILE A 208 -0.40 11.03 4.87
CA ILE A 208 -1.59 11.01 4.03
C ILE A 208 -2.55 12.10 4.49
N ILE A 209 -3.08 12.87 3.53
CA ILE A 209 -4.09 13.89 3.77
C ILE A 209 -5.39 13.45 3.10
N ARG A 210 -6.49 13.38 3.86
CA ARG A 210 -7.84 13.13 3.31
C ARG A 210 -8.65 14.41 3.26
N ALA A 211 -9.19 14.73 2.10
CA ALA A 211 -9.94 15.97 1.89
C ALA A 211 -11.07 15.81 0.88
N MET A 212 -12.12 16.60 1.06
CA MET A 212 -13.09 16.91 0.00
C MET A 212 -12.55 18.07 -0.80
N VAL A 213 -12.38 17.88 -2.11
CA VAL A 213 -11.74 18.85 -3.01
C VAL A 213 -12.64 19.13 -4.21
N PRO A 214 -12.87 20.39 -4.60
CA PRO A 214 -13.56 20.68 -5.86
C PRO A 214 -12.84 20.04 -7.03
N MET A 215 -13.55 19.34 -7.91
CA MET A 215 -12.94 18.61 -9.03
C MET A 215 -12.04 19.49 -9.90
N ALA A 216 -12.44 20.75 -10.12
CA ALA A 216 -11.66 21.75 -10.86
C ALA A 216 -10.29 22.09 -10.23
N SER A 217 -10.11 21.84 -8.93
CA SER A 217 -8.88 22.13 -8.19
C SER A 217 -7.93 20.93 -8.06
N VAL A 218 -8.36 19.71 -8.43
CA VAL A 218 -7.57 18.50 -8.24
C VAL A 218 -6.24 18.56 -9.00
N ASN A 219 -6.24 19.04 -10.24
CA ASN A 219 -5.00 19.16 -11.04
C ASN A 219 -3.98 20.13 -10.40
N ASP A 220 -4.44 21.29 -9.94
CA ASP A 220 -3.59 22.32 -9.33
C ASP A 220 -3.02 21.87 -7.96
N ILE A 221 -3.82 21.11 -7.20
CA ILE A 221 -3.32 20.47 -5.98
C ILE A 221 -2.29 19.38 -6.35
N ALA A 222 -2.59 18.51 -7.32
CA ALA A 222 -1.70 17.45 -7.77
C ALA A 222 -0.36 17.98 -8.28
N ASP A 223 -0.32 19.15 -8.91
CA ASP A 223 0.95 19.73 -9.41
C ASP A 223 1.93 20.10 -8.28
N ASP A 224 1.49 20.16 -7.02
CA ASP A 224 2.38 20.37 -5.87
C ASP A 224 3.44 19.27 -5.77
N GLN A 225 4.72 19.65 -5.72
CA GLN A 225 5.85 18.72 -5.78
C GLN A 225 5.90 17.77 -4.59
N ALA A 226 5.31 18.15 -3.46
CA ALA A 226 5.30 17.28 -2.29
C ALA A 226 4.26 16.18 -2.36
N ILE A 227 3.31 16.25 -3.29
CA ILE A 227 2.35 15.17 -3.52
C ILE A 227 3.01 14.10 -4.38
N TYR A 228 2.97 12.87 -3.89
CA TYR A 228 3.36 11.69 -4.65
C TYR A 228 2.16 11.10 -5.39
N ARG A 229 1.00 10.98 -4.75
CA ARG A 229 -0.17 10.36 -5.34
C ARG A 229 -1.48 10.93 -4.79
N ILE A 230 -2.50 10.98 -5.65
CA ILE A 230 -3.88 11.32 -5.30
C ILE A 230 -4.81 10.23 -5.83
N GLU A 231 -5.68 9.73 -4.96
CA GLU A 231 -6.72 8.76 -5.30
C GLU A 231 -8.03 9.10 -4.62
N GLN A 232 -9.14 8.53 -5.10
CA GLN A 232 -10.40 8.61 -4.37
C GLN A 232 -10.31 7.86 -3.05
N THR A 233 -10.96 8.37 -2.01
CA THR A 233 -11.03 7.63 -0.75
C THR A 233 -11.72 6.28 -0.94
N VAL A 234 -10.99 5.21 -0.67
CA VAL A 234 -11.49 3.84 -0.66
C VAL A 234 -12.27 3.57 0.62
N PHE A 235 -13.36 2.79 0.49
CA PHE A 235 -14.17 2.33 1.60
C PHE A 235 -14.24 0.80 1.60
N PHE A 236 -13.98 0.22 2.76
CA PHE A 236 -14.06 -1.21 3.01
C PHE A 236 -15.44 -1.59 3.50
N HIS A 237 -15.94 -2.71 2.98
CA HIS A 237 -17.23 -3.27 3.37
C HIS A 237 -17.15 -4.79 3.43
N ASN A 238 -18.12 -5.40 4.11
CA ASN A 238 -18.29 -6.83 4.02
C ASN A 238 -19.09 -7.18 2.77
N ILE A 239 -18.76 -8.31 2.15
CA ILE A 239 -19.60 -8.91 1.13
C ILE A 239 -20.35 -10.04 1.82
N MET A 240 -21.69 -9.96 1.79
CA MET A 240 -22.51 -10.97 2.47
C MET A 240 -22.13 -12.37 2.00
N PRO A 241 -21.93 -13.32 2.93
CA PRO A 241 -21.65 -14.69 2.55
C PRO A 241 -22.83 -15.25 1.76
N SER A 242 -22.54 -16.01 0.71
CA SER A 242 -23.54 -16.67 -0.12
C SER A 242 -24.40 -17.67 0.66
N VAL A 243 -23.87 -18.24 1.76
CA VAL A 243 -24.61 -19.06 2.74
C VAL A 243 -24.00 -18.85 4.13
N SER A 244 -24.85 -18.65 5.15
CA SER A 244 -24.45 -18.75 6.56
C SER A 244 -25.38 -19.73 7.28
N SER A 245 -24.81 -20.56 8.14
CA SER A 245 -25.55 -21.52 8.97
C SER A 245 -25.17 -21.30 10.42
N SER A 246 -26.15 -21.27 11.32
CA SER A 246 -25.89 -21.14 12.74
C SER A 246 -25.23 -22.39 13.30
N LEU A 247 -24.21 -22.19 14.12
CA LEU A 247 -23.65 -23.25 14.97
C LEU A 247 -24.70 -23.63 16.03
N SER A 248 -24.95 -24.93 16.21
CA SER A 248 -25.83 -25.42 17.27
C SER A 248 -25.28 -25.04 18.64
N SER A 249 -26.16 -24.65 19.57
CA SER A 249 -25.81 -24.30 20.96
C SER A 249 -25.35 -25.49 21.82
N SER A 250 -25.33 -26.70 21.25
CA SER A 250 -24.93 -27.93 21.94
C SER A 250 -23.46 -28.34 21.72
N LEU A 251 -22.69 -27.57 20.95
CA LEU A 251 -21.31 -27.91 20.61
C LEU A 251 -20.37 -27.64 21.78
N GLN A 252 -19.52 -28.61 22.10
CA GLN A 252 -18.50 -28.49 23.14
C GLN A 252 -17.11 -28.64 22.53
N LEU A 253 -16.12 -28.01 23.15
CA LEU A 253 -14.72 -28.26 22.81
C LEU A 253 -14.31 -29.67 23.24
N ASP A 254 -13.45 -30.30 22.46
CA ASP A 254 -12.78 -31.53 22.86
C ASP A 254 -11.98 -31.26 24.16
N PRO A 255 -12.33 -31.92 25.28
CA PRO A 255 -11.71 -31.65 26.59
C PRO A 255 -10.23 -32.05 26.65
N SER A 256 -9.73 -32.78 25.66
CA SER A 256 -8.31 -33.13 25.56
C SER A 256 -7.42 -31.98 25.05
N ILE A 257 -8.02 -30.89 24.55
CA ILE A 257 -7.28 -29.76 23.98
C ILE A 257 -7.12 -28.64 25.02
N ASN A 258 -5.87 -28.28 25.30
CA ASN A 258 -5.55 -27.09 26.08
C ASN A 258 -5.56 -25.85 25.17
N VAL A 259 -6.58 -25.00 25.32
CA VAL A 259 -6.73 -23.78 24.50
C VAL A 259 -5.58 -22.80 24.70
N ASP A 260 -4.99 -22.74 25.90
CA ASP A 260 -3.91 -21.80 26.19
C ASP A 260 -2.63 -22.10 25.39
N GLU A 261 -2.43 -23.36 25.01
CA GLU A 261 -1.30 -23.82 24.20
C GLU A 261 -1.53 -23.65 22.68
N LEU A 262 -2.75 -23.32 22.26
CA LEU A 262 -3.05 -23.10 20.84
C LEU A 262 -2.38 -21.82 20.31
N PRO A 263 -1.96 -21.82 19.03
CA PRO A 263 -1.49 -20.61 18.38
C PRO A 263 -2.61 -19.56 18.31
N ALA A 264 -2.25 -18.28 18.46
CA ALA A 264 -3.18 -17.17 18.37
C ALA A 264 -3.27 -16.62 16.94
N VAL A 265 -4.49 -16.34 16.48
CA VAL A 265 -4.78 -15.62 15.25
C VAL A 265 -5.59 -14.38 15.58
N VAL A 266 -5.15 -13.21 15.11
CA VAL A 266 -5.90 -11.96 15.26
C VAL A 266 -6.89 -11.85 14.12
N ILE A 267 -8.16 -11.63 14.44
CA ILE A 267 -9.23 -11.41 13.48
C ILE A 267 -9.57 -9.93 13.49
N LEU A 268 -9.21 -9.23 12.42
CA LEU A 268 -9.47 -7.81 12.20
C LEU A 268 -10.83 -7.67 11.51
N ASP A 269 -11.90 -7.41 12.26
CA ASP A 269 -13.27 -7.51 11.72
C ASP A 269 -14.30 -6.67 12.51
N ASP A 270 -15.59 -6.96 12.39
CA ASP A 270 -16.73 -6.30 13.06
C ASP A 270 -17.05 -6.85 14.47
N GLY A 271 -16.14 -7.67 15.01
CA GLY A 271 -16.29 -8.37 16.29
C GLY A 271 -16.38 -9.89 16.15
N VAL A 272 -16.30 -10.61 17.27
CA VAL A 272 -16.49 -12.07 17.31
C VAL A 272 -17.37 -12.44 18.49
N GLU A 273 -18.41 -13.24 18.24
CA GLU A 273 -19.33 -13.75 19.26
C GLU A 273 -19.55 -15.25 19.06
N PHE A 274 -18.76 -16.06 19.74
CA PHE A 274 -18.92 -17.52 19.71
C PHE A 274 -20.05 -17.97 20.65
N PRO A 275 -20.78 -19.05 20.31
CA PRO A 275 -21.85 -19.56 21.15
C PRO A 275 -21.30 -20.17 22.45
N LYS A 276 -22.20 -20.38 23.41
CA LYS A 276 -21.89 -21.06 24.67
C LYS A 276 -21.21 -22.41 24.46
N GLY A 277 -20.15 -22.67 25.21
CA GLY A 277 -19.30 -23.84 25.10
C GLY A 277 -18.03 -23.62 24.25
N LEU A 278 -17.98 -22.55 23.45
CA LEU A 278 -16.84 -22.22 22.58
C LEU A 278 -16.19 -20.87 22.91
N GLU A 279 -16.69 -20.12 23.91
CA GLU A 279 -16.21 -18.77 24.24
C GLU A 279 -14.72 -18.75 24.60
N SER A 280 -14.23 -19.83 25.21
CA SER A 280 -12.81 -19.96 25.56
C SER A 280 -11.87 -19.92 24.35
N LEU A 281 -12.37 -20.17 23.12
CA LEU A 281 -11.59 -19.98 21.90
C LEU A 281 -11.32 -18.52 21.56
N VAL A 282 -12.06 -17.59 22.15
CA VAL A 282 -11.90 -16.14 21.94
C VAL A 282 -11.52 -15.48 23.27
N PRO A 283 -10.33 -15.77 23.84
CA PRO A 283 -9.97 -15.30 25.17
C PRO A 283 -9.76 -13.79 25.27
N VAL A 284 -9.64 -13.09 24.14
CA VAL A 284 -9.38 -11.65 24.09
C VAL A 284 -10.39 -11.00 23.16
N HIS A 285 -11.11 -10.01 23.69
CA HIS A 285 -11.92 -9.06 22.94
C HIS A 285 -11.30 -7.67 23.06
N TRP A 286 -10.88 -7.13 21.93
CA TRP A 286 -10.25 -5.83 21.81
C TRP A 286 -10.98 -5.00 20.76
N LYS A 287 -10.96 -3.69 20.97
CA LYS A 287 -11.58 -2.74 20.07
C LYS A 287 -10.65 -1.56 19.90
N ALA A 288 -10.46 -1.13 18.66
CA ALA A 288 -9.63 0.03 18.36
C ALA A 288 -10.19 1.30 19.00
N SER A 289 -9.30 2.25 19.31
CA SER A 289 -9.59 3.39 20.19
C SER A 289 -10.74 4.29 19.68
N ASP A 290 -10.86 4.45 18.36
CA ASP A 290 -11.89 5.28 17.71
C ASP A 290 -13.05 4.45 17.13
N CYS A 291 -13.09 3.14 17.40
CA CYS A 291 -14.06 2.22 16.82
C CYS A 291 -15.34 2.12 17.66
N ALA A 292 -16.48 2.42 17.04
CA ALA A 292 -17.79 2.19 17.65
C ALA A 292 -18.22 0.72 17.51
N THR A 293 -19.14 0.26 18.35
CA THR A 293 -19.73 -1.07 18.17
C THR A 293 -20.66 -1.03 16.95
N PRO A 294 -20.44 -1.86 15.91
CA PRO A 294 -21.28 -1.86 14.73
C PRO A 294 -22.70 -2.36 15.06
N PRO A 295 -23.74 -1.95 14.29
CA PRO A 295 -25.11 -2.39 14.51
C PRO A 295 -25.29 -3.92 14.45
N ARG A 296 -24.42 -4.60 13.70
CA ARG A 296 -24.40 -6.06 13.56
C ARG A 296 -23.05 -6.62 14.01
N PHE A 297 -22.76 -6.48 15.30
CA PHE A 297 -21.55 -7.02 15.92
C PHE A 297 -21.39 -8.52 15.65
N GLY A 298 -20.20 -8.92 15.22
CA GLY A 298 -19.88 -10.31 14.89
C GLY A 298 -20.69 -10.90 13.73
N GLY A 299 -21.36 -10.07 12.92
CA GLY A 299 -22.14 -10.49 11.78
C GLY A 299 -21.29 -11.11 10.68
N HIS A 300 -20.07 -10.60 10.52
CA HIS A 300 -19.06 -11.10 9.58
C HIS A 300 -17.89 -11.77 10.31
N GLY A 301 -17.40 -11.18 11.40
CA GLY A 301 -16.21 -11.64 12.09
C GLY A 301 -16.38 -12.99 12.78
N THR A 302 -17.57 -13.33 13.27
CA THR A 302 -17.83 -14.65 13.87
C THR A 302 -17.66 -15.80 12.85
N PRO A 303 -18.31 -15.78 11.67
CA PRO A 303 -18.02 -16.72 10.60
C PRO A 303 -16.53 -16.81 10.23
N VAL A 304 -15.83 -15.67 10.11
CA VAL A 304 -14.40 -15.62 9.76
C VAL A 304 -13.55 -16.30 10.84
N ALA A 305 -13.73 -15.90 12.10
CA ALA A 305 -13.05 -16.46 13.26
C ALA A 305 -13.28 -17.97 13.39
N SER A 306 -14.50 -18.45 13.12
CA SER A 306 -14.82 -19.89 13.18
C SER A 306 -13.98 -20.72 12.20
N ARG A 307 -13.73 -20.20 10.99
CA ARG A 307 -12.91 -20.86 9.95
C ARG A 307 -11.42 -20.81 10.29
N ALA A 308 -10.98 -19.75 10.94
CA ALA A 308 -9.61 -19.67 11.44
C ALA A 308 -9.39 -20.70 12.58
N ALA A 309 -10.27 -20.70 13.58
CA ALA A 309 -10.17 -21.54 14.77
C ALA A 309 -10.40 -23.03 14.49
N ILE A 310 -11.30 -23.38 13.56
CA ILE A 310 -11.78 -24.76 13.35
C ILE A 310 -11.60 -25.16 11.88
N ALA A 311 -10.72 -26.12 11.62
CA ALA A 311 -10.55 -26.69 10.28
C ALA A 311 -11.76 -27.55 9.91
N ASN A 312 -12.18 -27.55 8.64
CA ASN A 312 -13.27 -28.38 8.12
C ASN A 312 -14.53 -28.32 8.98
N LEU A 313 -15.01 -27.09 9.25
CA LEU A 313 -16.16 -26.84 10.12
C LEU A 313 -17.36 -27.74 9.76
N GLY A 314 -17.65 -27.93 8.47
CA GLY A 314 -18.74 -28.79 7.99
C GLY A 314 -18.65 -30.25 8.45
N TRP A 315 -17.45 -30.80 8.62
CA TRP A 315 -17.27 -32.16 9.15
C TRP A 315 -17.31 -32.19 10.67
N ASN A 316 -16.77 -31.16 11.33
CA ASN A 316 -16.79 -31.06 12.80
C ASN A 316 -18.19 -30.80 13.35
N LEU A 317 -19.10 -30.20 12.57
CA LEU A 317 -20.51 -30.03 12.93
C LEU A 317 -21.27 -31.36 13.07
N MET A 318 -20.73 -32.45 12.54
CA MET A 318 -21.32 -33.79 12.64
C MET A 318 -20.85 -34.56 13.88
N GLU A 319 -19.86 -34.01 14.62
CA GLU A 319 -19.25 -34.62 15.80
C GLU A 319 -19.73 -33.92 17.09
N PRO A 320 -19.78 -34.62 18.23
CA PRO A 320 -20.19 -34.02 19.50
C PRO A 320 -19.16 -33.02 20.06
N TYR A 321 -17.90 -33.13 19.64
CA TYR A 321 -16.79 -32.30 20.12
C TYR A 321 -16.06 -31.62 18.97
N ILE A 322 -15.79 -30.33 19.12
CA ILE A 322 -15.01 -29.53 18.17
C ILE A 322 -13.54 -29.59 18.54
N LYS A 323 -12.68 -29.82 17.55
CA LYS A 323 -11.22 -29.79 17.69
C LYS A 323 -10.63 -28.49 17.13
N PRO A 324 -10.43 -27.45 17.96
CA PRO A 324 -9.81 -26.21 17.52
C PRO A 324 -8.32 -26.41 17.17
N ARG A 325 -7.84 -25.61 16.23
CA ARG A 325 -6.42 -25.53 15.83
C ARG A 325 -5.75 -24.20 16.21
N ALA A 326 -6.54 -23.21 16.60
CA ALA A 326 -6.08 -21.89 16.97
C ALA A 326 -7.06 -21.26 17.97
N LYS A 327 -6.55 -20.36 18.81
CA LYS A 327 -7.35 -19.41 19.57
C LYS A 327 -7.39 -18.07 18.85
N ILE A 328 -8.46 -17.32 19.09
CA ILE A 328 -8.79 -16.08 18.39
C ILE A 328 -8.58 -14.90 19.32
N ILE A 329 -7.89 -13.89 18.80
CA ILE A 329 -7.92 -12.54 19.35
C ILE A 329 -8.93 -11.77 18.49
N ASP A 330 -10.07 -11.42 19.07
CA ASP A 330 -11.06 -10.57 18.44
C ASP A 330 -10.56 -9.12 18.46
N ALA A 331 -10.23 -8.58 17.29
CA ALA A 331 -9.79 -7.21 17.12
C ALA A 331 -10.82 -6.44 16.28
N ASN A 332 -11.75 -5.79 16.96
CA ASN A 332 -12.80 -5.01 16.32
C ASN A 332 -12.23 -3.70 15.76
N ILE A 333 -12.20 -3.60 14.43
CA ILE A 333 -11.74 -2.43 13.68
C ILE A 333 -12.81 -1.87 12.72
N ILE A 334 -13.97 -2.53 12.60
CA ILE A 334 -15.06 -2.13 11.70
C ILE A 334 -16.29 -1.73 12.52
N ASP A 335 -16.72 -0.49 12.34
CA ASP A 335 -17.82 0.13 13.08
C ASP A 335 -19.06 0.46 12.23
N GLY A 336 -19.06 0.15 10.94
CA GLY A 336 -20.15 0.48 10.03
C GLY A 336 -20.24 -0.42 8.80
N VAL A 337 -21.20 -0.11 7.93
CA VAL A 337 -21.37 -0.82 6.64
C VAL A 337 -20.21 -0.51 5.70
N ARG A 338 -19.71 0.73 5.75
CA ARG A 338 -18.56 1.21 4.99
C ARG A 338 -17.62 1.92 5.95
N THR A 339 -16.37 1.47 6.03
CA THR A 339 -15.32 2.11 6.83
C THR A 339 -14.24 2.59 5.88
N SER A 340 -13.87 3.86 5.96
CA SER A 340 -12.88 4.45 5.06
C SER A 340 -11.47 3.92 5.32
N SER A 341 -10.63 3.89 4.29
CA SER A 341 -9.29 3.30 4.34
C SER A 341 -8.39 3.94 5.40
N ASP A 342 -8.51 5.25 5.64
CA ASP A 342 -7.72 5.96 6.65
C ASP A 342 -7.97 5.42 8.07
N LYS A 343 -9.23 5.12 8.41
CA LYS A 343 -9.58 4.50 9.69
C LYS A 343 -9.11 3.07 9.78
N VAL A 344 -9.30 2.29 8.70
CA VAL A 344 -8.85 0.89 8.65
C VAL A 344 -7.33 0.80 8.88
N ILE A 345 -6.56 1.65 8.20
CA ILE A 345 -5.09 1.74 8.34
C ILE A 345 -4.70 1.98 9.81
N GLU A 346 -5.26 3.01 10.45
CA GLU A 346 -4.90 3.34 11.84
C GLU A 346 -5.28 2.25 12.83
N ARG A 347 -6.46 1.67 12.67
CA ARG A 347 -6.97 0.62 13.57
C ARG A 347 -6.19 -0.69 13.41
N ILE A 348 -5.76 -1.04 12.20
CA ILE A 348 -4.89 -2.20 11.96
C ILE A 348 -3.51 -1.95 12.59
N LYS A 349 -2.95 -0.76 12.41
CA LYS A 349 -1.67 -0.37 13.03
C LYS A 349 -1.74 -0.49 14.55
N GLU A 350 -2.80 0.03 15.17
CA GLU A 350 -3.05 -0.09 16.61
C GLU A 350 -3.14 -1.56 17.04
N ALA A 351 -3.91 -2.39 16.33
CA ALA A 351 -4.04 -3.81 16.64
C ALA A 351 -2.70 -4.56 16.52
N VAL A 352 -1.91 -4.27 15.49
CA VAL A 352 -0.59 -4.90 15.30
C VAL A 352 0.38 -4.49 16.40
N GLU A 353 0.40 -3.21 16.78
CA GLU A 353 1.22 -2.72 17.89
C GLU A 353 0.92 -3.44 19.20
N VAL A 354 -0.36 -3.70 19.47
CA VAL A 354 -0.81 -4.41 20.68
C VAL A 354 -0.51 -5.91 20.61
N PHE A 355 -0.78 -6.57 19.47
CA PHE A 355 -0.83 -8.03 19.41
C PHE A 355 0.36 -8.72 18.74
N ALA A 356 1.24 -8.00 18.04
CA ALA A 356 2.45 -8.58 17.45
C ALA A 356 3.37 -9.33 18.43
N PRO A 357 3.42 -9.00 19.74
CA PRO A 357 4.18 -9.80 20.71
C PRO A 357 3.60 -11.19 20.98
N VAL A 358 2.29 -11.39 20.79
CA VAL A 358 1.57 -12.62 21.18
C VAL A 358 0.97 -13.38 19.99
N ALA A 359 0.85 -12.74 18.82
CA ALA A 359 0.33 -13.32 17.60
C ALA A 359 1.14 -12.88 16.38
N LYS A 360 1.28 -13.78 15.40
CA LYS A 360 2.00 -13.52 14.14
C LYS A 360 1.13 -13.59 12.90
N ILE A 361 -0.14 -13.95 13.04
CA ILE A 361 -1.09 -14.05 11.93
C ILE A 361 -2.24 -13.10 12.20
N PHE A 362 -2.47 -12.20 11.26
CA PHE A 362 -3.55 -11.23 11.27
C PHE A 362 -4.43 -11.49 10.04
N ASN A 363 -5.71 -11.75 10.25
CA ASN A 363 -6.65 -11.96 9.16
C ASN A 363 -7.52 -10.73 8.98
N PHE A 364 -7.58 -10.20 7.75
CA PHE A 364 -8.48 -9.11 7.39
C PHE A 364 -9.27 -9.51 6.14
N SER A 365 -10.59 -9.62 6.27
CA SER A 365 -11.47 -10.19 5.25
C SER A 365 -12.54 -9.21 4.76
N TYR A 366 -12.28 -7.91 4.91
CA TYR A 366 -13.03 -6.86 4.22
C TYR A 366 -12.31 -6.48 2.95
N ASN A 367 -13.08 -6.00 1.97
CA ASN A 367 -12.56 -5.62 0.67
C ASN A 367 -13.11 -4.27 0.23
N ALA A 368 -12.38 -3.61 -0.67
CA ALA A 368 -12.91 -2.51 -1.45
C ALA A 368 -13.90 -3.04 -2.52
N GLU A 369 -14.86 -2.18 -2.89
CA GLU A 369 -15.84 -2.47 -3.96
C GLU A 369 -15.22 -2.50 -5.35
N ILE A 370 -14.18 -1.69 -5.54
CA ILE A 370 -13.55 -1.46 -6.84
C ILE A 370 -12.26 -2.30 -6.91
N PRO A 371 -12.03 -3.00 -8.04
CA PRO A 371 -10.78 -3.71 -8.26
C PRO A 371 -9.58 -2.77 -8.29
N ILE A 372 -8.39 -3.30 -7.98
CA ILE A 372 -7.15 -2.54 -8.11
C ILE A 372 -6.84 -2.28 -9.59
N GLU A 373 -6.22 -1.14 -9.85
CA GLU A 373 -5.85 -0.75 -11.22
C GLU A 373 -4.62 -1.52 -11.74
N GLY A 374 -3.76 -1.99 -10.82
CA GLY A 374 -2.59 -2.83 -11.11
C GLY A 374 -1.34 -2.06 -11.51
N ASP A 375 -1.38 -0.73 -11.43
CA ASP A 375 -0.24 0.16 -11.68
C ASP A 375 0.55 0.48 -10.40
N GLU A 376 -0.12 0.53 -9.25
CA GLU A 376 0.52 0.77 -7.96
C GLU A 376 -0.18 0.04 -6.80
N MET A 377 0.57 -0.20 -5.72
CA MET A 377 0.02 -0.71 -4.46
C MET A 377 -0.83 0.37 -3.77
N SER A 378 -1.91 -0.03 -3.12
CA SER A 378 -2.82 0.82 -2.35
C SER A 378 -2.17 1.36 -1.08
N PHE A 379 -2.76 2.39 -0.48
CA PHE A 379 -2.26 2.95 0.77
C PHE A 379 -2.34 1.93 1.92
N LEU A 380 -3.39 1.11 1.95
CA LEU A 380 -3.49 0.03 2.90
C LEU A 380 -2.44 -1.06 2.61
N GLY A 381 -2.24 -1.46 1.35
CA GLY A 381 -1.19 -2.39 0.98
C GLY A 381 0.21 -1.93 1.41
N CYS A 382 0.54 -0.66 1.18
CA CYS A 382 1.75 -0.01 1.71
C CYS A 382 1.88 -0.18 3.22
N GLU A 383 0.83 0.13 3.99
CA GLU A 383 0.89 -0.01 5.44
C GLU A 383 1.07 -1.47 5.88
N LEU A 384 0.38 -2.43 5.25
CA LEU A 384 0.49 -3.84 5.61
C LEU A 384 1.90 -4.40 5.36
N ASP A 385 2.57 -4.02 4.27
CA ASP A 385 3.97 -4.38 4.02
C ASP A 385 4.91 -3.74 5.06
N LEU A 386 4.69 -2.47 5.40
CA LEU A 386 5.47 -1.79 6.44
C LEU A 386 5.31 -2.45 7.81
N LEU A 387 4.08 -2.81 8.21
CA LEU A 387 3.79 -3.51 9.46
C LEU A 387 4.40 -4.92 9.48
N THR A 388 4.33 -5.63 8.35
CA THR A 388 4.96 -6.94 8.17
C THR A 388 6.47 -6.86 8.41
N ARG A 389 7.15 -5.89 7.77
CA ARG A 389 8.60 -5.68 7.93
C ARG A 389 8.97 -5.26 9.35
N LYS A 390 8.20 -4.37 9.97
CA LYS A 390 8.49 -3.81 11.30
C LYS A 390 8.27 -4.83 12.42
N TYR A 391 7.19 -5.60 12.38
CA TYR A 391 6.76 -6.47 13.48
C TYR A 391 6.94 -7.97 13.22
N GLY A 392 7.33 -8.35 11.99
CA GLY A 392 7.49 -9.75 11.59
C GLY A 392 6.18 -10.53 11.63
N VAL A 393 5.05 -9.85 11.42
CA VAL A 393 3.72 -10.45 11.35
C VAL A 393 3.40 -10.86 9.90
N ARG A 394 2.33 -11.63 9.70
CA ARG A 394 1.83 -12.01 8.38
C ARG A 394 0.35 -11.71 8.29
N PHE A 395 -0.04 -11.06 7.21
CA PHE A 395 -1.45 -10.83 6.89
C PHE A 395 -2.00 -11.95 6.03
N VAL A 396 -3.24 -12.34 6.32
CA VAL A 396 -4.07 -13.21 5.48
C VAL A 396 -5.24 -12.36 5.01
N LEU A 397 -5.28 -12.11 3.71
CA LEU A 397 -6.18 -11.14 3.09
C LEU A 397 -7.15 -11.85 2.15
N SER A 398 -8.39 -11.35 2.09
CA SER A 398 -9.35 -11.79 1.08
C SER A 398 -9.03 -11.17 -0.27
N ALA A 399 -9.10 -11.94 -1.36
CA ALA A 399 -8.83 -11.47 -2.73
C ALA A 399 -9.88 -10.47 -3.27
N GLY A 400 -11.00 -10.32 -2.58
CA GLY A 400 -12.18 -9.60 -3.07
C GLY A 400 -13.21 -10.53 -3.70
N ASN A 401 -14.47 -10.08 -3.75
CA ASN A 401 -15.51 -10.76 -4.52
C ASN A 401 -16.08 -9.79 -5.55
N HIS A 402 -15.87 -10.09 -6.84
CA HIS A 402 -16.50 -9.34 -7.91
C HIS A 402 -17.99 -9.71 -8.05
N GLN A 403 -18.79 -8.82 -8.61
CA GLN A 403 -20.22 -9.08 -8.87
C GLN A 403 -20.48 -9.65 -10.27
N LEU A 404 -19.43 -9.94 -11.05
CA LEU A 404 -19.52 -10.42 -12.43
C LEU A 404 -20.37 -11.68 -12.61
N PHE A 405 -20.43 -12.57 -11.61
CA PHE A 405 -21.29 -13.75 -11.64
C PHE A 405 -22.79 -13.44 -11.81
N ARG A 406 -23.21 -12.18 -11.58
CA ARG A 406 -24.60 -11.72 -11.75
C ARG A 406 -24.90 -11.25 -13.17
N VAL A 407 -23.88 -10.84 -13.93
CA VAL A 407 -24.04 -10.21 -15.25
C VAL A 407 -23.47 -11.06 -16.36
N GLU A 408 -22.40 -11.81 -16.08
CA GLU A 408 -21.75 -12.69 -17.05
C GLU A 408 -22.34 -14.09 -17.06
N ASN A 409 -22.43 -14.66 -18.26
CA ASN A 409 -23.11 -15.94 -18.49
C ASN A 409 -22.15 -17.14 -18.41
N CYS A 410 -20.84 -16.93 -18.47
CA CYS A 410 -19.87 -18.01 -18.34
C CYS A 410 -18.54 -17.55 -17.76
N LEU A 411 -17.74 -18.51 -17.28
CA LEU A 411 -16.43 -18.25 -16.69
C LEU A 411 -15.48 -17.54 -17.66
N LYS A 412 -15.56 -17.84 -18.97
CA LYS A 412 -14.70 -17.17 -19.95
C LYS A 412 -14.98 -15.67 -19.99
N ASP A 413 -16.25 -15.27 -19.91
CA ASP A 413 -16.63 -13.86 -19.98
C ASP A 413 -16.22 -13.16 -18.68
N VAL A 414 -16.43 -13.80 -17.52
CA VAL A 414 -15.90 -13.32 -16.24
C VAL A 414 -14.39 -13.10 -16.30
N LEU A 415 -13.62 -14.05 -16.84
CA LEU A 415 -12.15 -13.94 -16.90
C LEU A 415 -11.63 -12.91 -17.92
N ASN A 416 -12.46 -12.48 -18.87
CA ASN A 416 -12.10 -11.45 -19.84
C ASN A 416 -12.53 -10.04 -19.40
N ASP A 417 -13.25 -9.93 -18.27
CA ASP A 417 -13.70 -8.67 -17.72
C ASP A 417 -12.64 -8.10 -16.77
N ASP A 418 -12.30 -6.82 -16.94
CA ASP A 418 -11.33 -6.14 -16.09
C ASP A 418 -11.79 -6.04 -14.63
N ASP A 419 -13.09 -6.13 -14.36
CA ASP A 419 -13.65 -6.17 -13.00
C ASP A 419 -13.45 -7.52 -12.30
N CYS A 420 -12.85 -8.51 -12.96
CA CYS A 420 -12.51 -9.80 -12.37
C CYS A 420 -11.23 -9.76 -11.52
N ARG A 421 -10.51 -8.63 -11.53
CA ARG A 421 -9.28 -8.41 -10.79
C ARG A 421 -9.52 -8.44 -9.28
N ILE A 422 -8.45 -8.67 -8.52
CA ILE A 422 -8.49 -8.58 -7.06
C ILE A 422 -8.79 -7.16 -6.61
N SER A 423 -9.35 -6.99 -5.41
CA SER A 423 -9.58 -5.67 -4.81
C SER A 423 -8.73 -5.46 -3.56
N GLU A 424 -8.57 -4.20 -3.14
CA GLU A 424 -7.87 -3.90 -1.90
C GLU A 424 -8.49 -4.69 -0.74
N PRO A 425 -7.68 -5.20 0.19
CA PRO A 425 -6.22 -5.00 0.34
C PRO A 425 -5.36 -6.11 -0.29
N ALA A 426 -5.89 -6.91 -1.21
CA ALA A 426 -5.22 -8.12 -1.71
C ALA A 426 -3.95 -7.87 -2.54
N ASP A 427 -3.65 -6.60 -2.81
CA ASP A 427 -2.46 -6.09 -3.47
C ASP A 427 -1.22 -6.00 -2.57
N ALA A 428 -1.36 -6.28 -1.26
CA ALA A 428 -0.31 -6.22 -0.24
C ALA A 428 0.67 -7.39 -0.22
#